data_AF-A0A0C2X3W4-F1
#
_entry.id   AF-A0A0C2X3W4-F1
#
_cell.length_a   1.000
_cell.length_b   1.000
_cell.length_c   1.000
_cell.angle_alpha   90.00
_cell.angle_beta   90.00
_cell.angle_gamma   90.00
#
_symmetry.space_group_name_H-M   'P 1'
#
loop_
_entity.id
_entity.type
_entity.pdbx_description
1 polymer ?
#
loop_
_entity_poly.entity_id
_entity_poly.type
_entity_poly.pdbx_seq_one_letter_code
_entity_poly.pdbx_strand_id
1 'polypeptide(L)'
;MEFPTPVGGTVLPSDFIPSVLFAVLYGALLPLVAFRLVDKRSRSIVLLSTSIFAVERIVIYSLRAAQARSDSLRVSSGLITYLQVSFAMGFITIANDQVNILRCLLVNTTFSCDMYEQSPPSRDAPLNARNHRKVDYKGFFGGWLRERFTGQPNDGDPDYPKRRFWFRRAQEIGSLLFIAAIVPSIVAHQHFGQLISDQSSAASVFRLRYAGTTVALFFTLIIAGATMWAYMKLPRVRTKSVVVLLSVCTLVSIIAIYRLSVMYNTTNSLFSVGHNSLNSAGAKACFYVFHVVPEWLATLLLFSTNIRQVFGTGPFGDWRKADETEKERNKRLERQKKAARKKEKAMLDEKAKVILE
;
A
#
# COMPACT_ATOMS: atom_id res chain seq x y z
N MET A 1 -2.80 -38.38 8.80
CA MET A 1 -3.58 -37.54 7.88
C MET A 1 -2.69 -36.37 7.52
N GLU A 2 -2.47 -36.13 6.23
CA GLU A 2 -1.63 -35.03 5.77
C GLU A 2 -2.46 -33.76 5.59
N PHE A 3 -2.00 -32.66 6.17
CA PHE A 3 -2.61 -31.35 6.01
C PHE A 3 -1.60 -30.30 5.54
N PRO A 4 -2.05 -29.20 4.90
CA PRO A 4 -1.16 -28.15 4.42
C PRO A 4 -0.35 -27.52 5.56
N THR A 5 0.97 -27.45 5.38
CA THR A 5 1.86 -26.86 6.37
C THR A 5 1.58 -25.35 6.50
N PRO A 6 1.45 -24.81 7.72
CA PRO A 6 1.34 -23.36 7.94
C PRO A 6 2.54 -22.61 7.33
N VAL A 7 2.29 -21.47 6.68
CA VAL A 7 3.37 -20.61 6.15
C VAL A 7 4.21 -20.13 7.34
N GLY A 8 5.52 -20.40 7.30
CA GLY A 8 6.44 -20.11 8.40
C GLY A 8 6.41 -21.12 9.55
N GLY A 9 5.77 -22.28 9.36
CA GLY A 9 5.68 -23.37 10.33
C GLY A 9 4.89 -23.02 11.59
N THR A 10 4.85 -23.95 12.54
CA THR A 10 4.31 -23.70 13.89
C THR A 10 5.34 -23.01 14.75
N VAL A 11 4.90 -22.16 15.67
CA VAL A 11 5.83 -21.40 16.50
C VAL A 11 6.64 -22.36 17.38
N LEU A 12 7.97 -22.22 17.34
CA LEU A 12 8.91 -22.99 18.15
C LEU A 12 9.72 -22.05 19.07
N PRO A 13 10.42 -22.58 20.10
CA PRO A 13 11.27 -21.75 20.95
C PRO A 13 12.32 -20.91 20.19
N SER A 14 12.79 -21.41 19.04
CA SER A 14 13.70 -20.68 18.15
C SER A 14 13.09 -19.43 17.49
N ASP A 15 11.76 -19.33 17.42
CA ASP A 15 11.06 -18.14 16.91
C ASP A 15 11.04 -16.98 17.94
N PHE A 16 11.47 -17.19 19.19
CA PHE A 16 11.37 -16.17 20.25
C PHE A 16 12.13 -14.89 19.91
N ILE A 17 13.44 -15.00 19.65
CA ILE A 17 14.32 -13.86 19.36
C ILE A 17 13.85 -13.09 18.11
N PRO A 18 13.65 -13.73 16.94
CA PRO A 18 13.24 -13.00 15.75
C PRO A 18 11.85 -12.38 15.90
N SER A 19 10.91 -13.02 16.62
CA SER A 19 9.60 -12.42 16.92
C SER A 19 9.73 -11.14 17.75
N VAL A 20 10.53 -11.14 18.82
CA VAL A 20 10.76 -9.92 19.62
C VAL A 20 11.42 -8.82 18.78
N LEU A 21 12.42 -9.17 17.98
CA LEU A 21 13.09 -8.23 17.08
C LEU A 21 12.10 -7.55 16.12
N PHE A 22 11.26 -8.32 15.43
CA PHE A 22 10.29 -7.74 14.50
C PHE A 22 9.19 -6.96 15.21
N ALA A 23 8.74 -7.36 16.40
CA ALA A 23 7.82 -6.55 17.19
C ALA A 23 8.41 -5.16 17.50
N VAL A 24 9.69 -5.09 17.89
CA VAL A 24 10.40 -3.82 18.12
C VAL A 24 10.58 -3.03 16.83
N LEU A 25 10.96 -3.67 15.72
CA LEU A 25 11.14 -3.01 14.43
C LEU A 25 9.85 -2.41 13.89
N TYR A 26 8.70 -3.08 14.04
CA TYR A 26 7.39 -2.49 13.70
C TYR A 26 6.98 -1.41 14.71
N GLY A 27 7.27 -1.59 16.00
CA GLY A 27 7.07 -0.57 17.03
C GLY A 27 7.81 0.73 16.72
N ALA A 28 9.04 0.63 16.21
CA ALA A 28 9.84 1.78 15.78
C ALA A 28 9.26 2.50 14.55
N LEU A 29 8.37 1.87 13.78
CA LEU A 29 7.64 2.55 12.69
C LEU A 29 6.48 3.41 13.20
N LEU A 30 5.94 3.16 14.40
CA LEU A 30 4.76 3.89 14.90
C LEU A 30 4.96 5.41 15.00
N PRO A 31 6.10 5.95 15.48
CA PRO A 31 6.33 7.40 15.46
C PRO A 31 6.28 7.98 14.04
N LEU A 32 6.78 7.24 13.05
CA LEU A 32 6.73 7.65 11.65
C LEU A 32 5.30 7.62 11.10
N VAL A 33 4.52 6.57 11.43
CA VAL A 33 3.09 6.49 11.09
C VAL A 33 2.32 7.66 11.70
N ALA A 34 2.51 7.92 13.00
CA ALA A 34 1.86 9.02 13.71
C ALA A 34 2.24 10.38 13.11
N PHE A 35 3.54 10.61 12.83
CA PHE A 35 4.01 11.81 12.17
C PHE A 35 3.32 12.01 10.81
N ARG A 36 3.20 10.96 10.01
CA ARG A 36 2.52 11.01 8.71
C ARG A 36 1.02 11.32 8.82
N LEU A 37 0.34 10.82 9.84
CA LEU A 37 -1.08 11.07 10.08
C LEU A 37 -1.35 12.47 10.62
N VAL A 38 -0.43 13.05 11.40
CA VAL A 38 -0.58 14.38 12.01
C VAL A 38 -0.16 15.51 11.07
N ASP A 39 0.97 15.36 10.36
CA ASP A 39 1.46 16.43 9.49
C ASP A 39 0.53 16.64 8.28
N LYS A 40 -0.10 17.82 8.24
CA LYS A 40 -1.00 18.25 7.16
C LYS A 40 -0.35 18.21 5.79
N ARG A 41 0.99 18.27 5.67
CA ARG A 41 1.69 18.21 4.38
C ARG A 41 1.88 16.77 3.89
N SER A 42 2.01 15.79 4.77
CA SER A 42 2.22 14.39 4.39
C SER A 42 0.99 13.49 4.54
N ARG A 43 -0.03 13.90 5.30
CA ARG A 43 -1.21 13.08 5.57
C ARG A 43 -1.87 12.61 4.29
N SER A 44 -1.99 11.29 4.16
CA SER A 44 -2.66 10.60 3.07
C SER A 44 -3.37 9.36 3.60
N ILE A 45 -4.67 9.26 3.38
CA ILE A 45 -5.50 8.09 3.74
C ILE A 45 -5.18 6.89 2.84
N VAL A 46 -4.46 7.10 1.73
CA VAL A 46 -4.04 6.03 0.82
C VAL A 46 -3.19 4.97 1.54
N LEU A 47 -2.47 5.33 2.61
CA LEU A 47 -1.66 4.39 3.41
C LEU A 47 -2.35 3.91 4.70
N LEU A 48 -3.67 4.14 4.84
CA LEU A 48 -4.39 3.76 6.05
C LEU A 48 -4.35 2.25 6.27
N SER A 49 -4.46 1.45 5.20
CA SER A 49 -4.41 -0.01 5.29
C SER A 49 -3.04 -0.48 5.77
N THR A 50 -1.95 0.02 5.18
CA THR A 50 -0.57 -0.24 5.64
C THR A 50 -0.34 0.23 7.08
N SER A 51 -1.02 1.28 7.55
CA SER A 51 -0.89 1.79 8.92
C SER A 51 -1.54 0.86 9.94
N ILE A 52 -2.77 0.42 9.67
CA ILE A 52 -3.47 -0.58 10.49
C ILE A 52 -2.64 -1.87 10.52
N PHE A 53 -2.13 -2.26 9.35
CA PHE A 53 -1.31 -3.44 9.19
C PHE A 53 0.00 -3.39 10.00
N ALA A 54 0.70 -2.26 10.04
CA ALA A 54 1.91 -2.10 10.84
C ALA A 54 1.63 -2.29 12.34
N VAL A 55 0.50 -1.78 12.84
CA VAL A 55 0.06 -1.99 14.23
C VAL A 55 -0.28 -3.46 14.47
N GLU A 56 -1.03 -4.08 13.55
CA GLU A 56 -1.35 -5.50 13.61
C GLU A 56 -0.08 -6.37 13.69
N ARG A 57 0.97 -6.03 12.94
CA ARG A 57 2.24 -6.77 12.98
C ARG A 57 2.94 -6.75 14.33
N ILE A 58 2.79 -5.68 15.12
CA ILE A 58 3.29 -5.64 16.50
C ILE A 58 2.57 -6.68 17.35
N VAL A 59 1.25 -6.76 17.23
CA VAL A 59 0.42 -7.74 17.96
C VAL A 59 0.79 -9.16 17.54
N ILE A 60 0.88 -9.42 16.24
CA ILE A 60 1.22 -10.72 15.65
C ILE A 60 2.58 -11.23 16.16
N TYR A 61 3.63 -10.40 16.11
CA TYR A 61 4.94 -10.83 16.58
C TYR A 61 5.04 -10.90 18.11
N SER A 62 4.29 -10.10 18.85
CA SER A 62 4.19 -10.23 20.31
C SER A 62 3.53 -11.56 20.71
N LEU A 63 2.44 -11.93 20.03
CA LEU A 63 1.77 -13.21 20.23
C LEU A 63 2.65 -14.40 19.81
N ARG A 64 3.37 -14.27 18.69
CA ARG A 64 4.34 -15.29 18.24
C ARG A 64 5.49 -15.44 19.25
N ALA A 65 5.98 -14.35 19.85
CA ALA A 65 6.98 -14.43 20.92
C ALA A 65 6.43 -15.12 22.18
N ALA A 66 5.18 -14.83 22.57
CA ALA A 66 4.53 -15.49 23.69
C ALA A 66 4.33 -17.00 23.45
N GLN A 67 3.88 -17.39 22.24
CA GLN A 67 3.76 -18.80 21.84
C GLN A 67 5.10 -19.54 21.91
N ALA A 68 6.21 -18.90 21.53
CA ALA A 68 7.54 -19.53 21.61
C ALA A 68 7.94 -19.93 23.05
N ARG A 69 7.29 -19.37 24.08
CA ARG A 69 7.55 -19.65 25.50
C ARG A 69 6.48 -20.51 26.18
N SER A 70 5.31 -20.69 25.58
CA SER A 70 4.17 -21.36 26.19
C SER A 70 3.68 -22.51 25.32
N ASP A 71 3.72 -23.73 25.86
CA ASP A 71 3.18 -24.92 25.20
C ASP A 71 1.67 -24.84 24.98
N SER A 72 0.93 -24.29 25.95
CA SER A 72 -0.54 -24.15 25.85
C SER A 72 -0.95 -23.16 24.76
N LEU A 73 -0.20 -22.07 24.57
CA LEU A 73 -0.46 -21.12 23.48
C LEU A 73 -0.05 -21.69 22.11
N ARG A 74 0.97 -22.57 22.06
CA ARG A 74 1.43 -23.22 20.82
C ARG A 74 0.39 -24.14 20.19
N VAL A 75 -0.41 -24.82 21.01
CA VAL A 75 -1.48 -25.71 20.53
C VAL A 75 -2.79 -24.99 20.22
N SER A 76 -2.87 -23.68 20.47
CA SER A 76 -4.10 -22.91 20.24
C SER A 76 -4.42 -22.79 18.75
N SER A 77 -5.46 -23.49 18.30
CA SER A 77 -5.94 -23.47 16.92
C SER A 77 -6.36 -22.06 16.48
N GLY A 78 -7.05 -21.31 17.36
CA GLY A 78 -7.47 -19.95 17.07
C GLY A 78 -6.28 -19.01 16.83
N LEU A 79 -5.20 -19.16 17.61
CA LEU A 79 -4.02 -18.33 17.46
C LEU A 79 -3.22 -18.67 16.20
N ILE A 80 -3.05 -19.97 15.90
CA ILE A 80 -2.44 -20.42 14.63
C ILE A 80 -3.24 -19.87 13.45
N THR A 81 -4.58 -19.97 13.52
CA THR A 81 -5.47 -19.44 12.48
C THR A 81 -5.27 -17.95 12.28
N TYR A 82 -5.33 -17.17 13.37
CA TYR A 82 -5.14 -15.72 13.33
C TYR A 82 -3.79 -15.33 12.69
N LEU A 83 -2.69 -15.97 13.09
CA LEU A 83 -1.37 -15.74 12.50
C LEU A 83 -1.36 -16.03 11.00
N GLN A 84 -1.93 -17.16 10.56
CA GLN A 84 -1.94 -17.55 9.15
C GLN A 84 -2.80 -16.59 8.29
N VAL A 85 -3.98 -16.19 8.77
CA VAL A 85 -4.82 -15.17 8.11
C VAL A 85 -4.03 -13.88 7.95
N SER A 86 -3.41 -13.40 9.04
CA SER A 86 -2.71 -12.12 9.04
C SER A 86 -1.47 -12.13 8.14
N PHE A 87 -0.70 -13.23 8.12
CA PHE A 87 0.42 -13.37 7.16
C PHE A 87 -0.08 -13.45 5.72
N ALA A 88 -1.24 -14.06 5.46
CA ALA A 88 -1.83 -14.11 4.14
C ALA A 88 -2.31 -12.75 3.63
N MET A 89 -2.94 -11.94 4.49
CA MET A 89 -3.50 -10.65 4.09
C MET A 89 -2.45 -9.55 3.95
N GLY A 90 -1.36 -9.61 4.72
CA GLY A 90 -0.42 -8.49 4.83
C GLY A 90 0.09 -7.95 3.51
N PHE A 91 0.78 -8.77 2.72
CA PHE A 91 1.31 -8.34 1.42
C PHE A 91 0.21 -7.96 0.41
N ILE A 92 -1.00 -8.53 0.53
CA ILE A 92 -2.14 -8.20 -0.33
C ILE A 92 -2.65 -6.79 -0.03
N THR A 93 -2.69 -6.39 1.24
CA THR A 93 -3.08 -5.01 1.62
C THR A 93 -2.08 -3.98 1.11
N ILE A 94 -0.78 -4.28 1.20
CA ILE A 94 0.28 -3.44 0.62
C ILE A 94 0.10 -3.35 -0.91
N ALA A 95 -0.13 -4.46 -1.60
CA ALA A 95 -0.37 -4.48 -3.04
C ALA A 95 -1.59 -3.62 -3.44
N ASN A 96 -2.67 -3.64 -2.65
CA ASN A 96 -3.83 -2.79 -2.89
C ASN A 96 -3.52 -1.29 -2.68
N ASP A 97 -2.67 -0.93 -1.73
CA ASP A 97 -2.20 0.46 -1.60
C ASP A 97 -1.41 0.89 -2.84
N GLN A 98 -0.60 -0.01 -3.43
CA GLN A 98 0.12 0.26 -4.68
C GLN A 98 -0.81 0.57 -5.85
N VAL A 99 -1.95 -0.11 -5.94
CA VAL A 99 -2.99 0.16 -6.95
C VAL A 99 -3.51 1.60 -6.83
N ASN A 100 -3.80 2.05 -5.60
CA ASN A 100 -4.27 3.41 -5.34
C ASN A 100 -3.19 4.47 -5.63
N ILE A 101 -1.94 4.16 -5.29
CA ILE A 101 -0.77 5.01 -5.58
C ILE A 101 -0.53 5.13 -7.09
N LEU A 102 -0.57 4.00 -7.82
CA LEU A 102 -0.41 3.95 -9.27
C LEU A 102 -1.53 4.76 -9.95
N ARG A 103 -2.77 4.65 -9.49
CA ARG A 103 -3.87 5.48 -10.02
C ARG A 103 -3.56 6.96 -9.92
N CYS A 104 -3.11 7.43 -8.76
CA CYS A 104 -2.78 8.84 -8.59
C CYS A 104 -1.66 9.27 -9.56
N LEU A 105 -0.63 8.42 -9.72
CA LEU A 105 0.45 8.66 -10.68
C LEU A 105 -0.08 8.80 -12.11
N LEU A 106 -0.88 7.83 -12.56
CA LEU A 106 -1.41 7.79 -13.92
C LEU A 106 -2.38 8.96 -14.17
N VAL A 107 -3.34 9.19 -13.28
CA VAL A 107 -4.34 10.25 -13.40
C VAL A 107 -3.70 11.64 -13.43
N ASN A 108 -2.71 11.90 -12.56
CA ASN A 108 -2.05 13.20 -12.50
C ASN A 108 -1.33 13.58 -13.80
N THR A 109 -0.83 12.60 -14.56
CA THR A 109 -0.15 12.85 -15.85
C THR A 109 -1.11 13.25 -16.98
N THR A 110 -2.43 13.15 -16.78
CA THR A 110 -3.44 13.40 -17.83
C THR A 110 -4.07 14.79 -17.79
N PHE A 111 -3.75 15.61 -16.78
CA PHE A 111 -4.32 16.96 -16.67
C PHE A 111 -3.58 17.99 -17.55
N SER A 112 -4.34 18.89 -18.18
CA SER A 112 -3.84 20.18 -18.69
C SER A 112 -3.73 21.22 -17.57
N CYS A 113 -3.12 22.37 -17.86
CA CYS A 113 -3.02 23.47 -16.90
C CYS A 113 -4.41 23.96 -16.45
N ASP A 114 -5.34 24.14 -17.39
CA ASP A 114 -6.70 24.62 -17.13
C ASP A 114 -7.51 23.69 -16.23
N MET A 115 -7.24 22.38 -16.32
CA MET A 115 -7.95 21.36 -15.56
C MET A 115 -7.18 20.90 -14.31
N TYR A 116 -5.96 21.41 -14.10
CA TYR A 116 -5.11 20.96 -13.00
C TYR A 116 -5.70 21.30 -11.64
N GLU A 117 -6.53 22.34 -11.52
CA GLU A 117 -7.30 22.67 -10.31
C GLU A 117 -8.24 21.54 -9.85
N GLN A 118 -8.52 20.57 -10.73
CA GLN A 118 -9.25 19.37 -10.37
C GLN A 118 -8.32 18.27 -9.84
N SER A 119 -7.02 18.30 -10.11
CA SER A 119 -6.10 17.26 -9.66
C SER A 119 -6.05 17.20 -8.11
N PRO A 120 -5.90 16.02 -7.50
CA PRO A 120 -5.74 15.92 -6.05
C PRO A 120 -4.62 16.81 -5.45
N PRO A 121 -3.46 17.01 -6.10
CA PRO A 121 -2.41 17.92 -5.61
C PRO A 121 -2.84 19.38 -5.52
N SER A 122 -3.68 19.84 -6.44
CA SER A 122 -4.02 21.27 -6.57
C SER A 122 -4.81 21.83 -5.39
N ARG A 123 -5.54 20.98 -4.66
CA ARG A 123 -6.35 21.40 -3.50
C ARG A 123 -5.51 21.92 -2.35
N ASP A 124 -4.25 21.49 -2.28
CA ASP A 124 -3.36 21.78 -1.15
C ASP A 124 -2.12 22.60 -1.55
N ALA A 125 -1.87 22.75 -2.85
CA ALA A 125 -0.82 23.63 -3.32
C ALA A 125 -1.19 25.07 -2.91
N PRO A 126 -0.36 25.78 -2.10
CA PRO A 126 -0.59 27.19 -1.88
C PRO A 126 -0.63 27.89 -3.25
N LEU A 127 -1.60 28.78 -3.47
CA LEU A 127 -1.80 29.50 -4.74
C LEU A 127 -0.50 30.14 -5.27
N ASN A 128 0.43 30.48 -4.37
CA ASN A 128 1.72 31.10 -4.67
C ASN A 128 2.85 30.12 -5.07
N ALA A 129 2.64 28.79 -4.98
CA ALA A 129 3.57 27.80 -5.52
C ALA A 129 3.50 27.67 -7.06
N ARG A 130 2.67 28.49 -7.72
CA ARG A 130 2.61 28.67 -9.19
C ARG A 130 3.88 29.26 -9.79
N ASN A 131 4.80 29.80 -8.99
CA ASN A 131 5.99 30.44 -9.54
C ASN A 131 6.98 29.41 -10.11
N HIS A 132 7.19 29.55 -11.42
CA HIS A 132 8.14 28.92 -12.33
C HIS A 132 9.57 28.74 -11.80
N ARG A 133 9.78 27.96 -10.75
CA ARG A 133 11.13 27.45 -10.47
C ARG A 133 11.41 26.31 -11.43
N LYS A 134 12.03 26.64 -12.58
CA LYS A 134 12.87 25.68 -13.31
C LYS A 134 13.97 25.27 -12.34
N VAL A 135 13.75 24.21 -11.57
CA VAL A 135 14.81 23.70 -10.72
C VAL A 135 15.65 22.78 -11.58
N ASP A 136 16.81 23.31 -11.96
CA ASP A 136 17.82 22.58 -12.72
C ASP A 136 18.53 21.63 -11.74
N TYR A 137 18.00 20.41 -11.62
CA TYR A 137 18.61 19.38 -10.77
C TYR A 137 19.56 18.52 -11.61
N LYS A 138 20.85 18.57 -11.27
CA LYS A 138 21.81 17.52 -11.69
C LYS A 138 21.44 16.23 -10.96
N GLY A 139 20.98 15.22 -11.72
CA GLY A 139 20.58 13.94 -11.17
C GLY A 139 21.73 13.23 -10.43
N PHE A 140 21.40 12.52 -9.35
CA PHE A 140 22.33 11.80 -8.47
C PHE A 140 23.09 10.64 -9.17
N PHE A 141 22.62 10.21 -10.35
CA PHE A 141 23.27 9.20 -11.22
C PHE A 141 23.52 9.74 -12.64
N GLY A 142 24.46 10.66 -12.80
CA GLY A 142 25.14 10.92 -14.08
C GLY A 142 24.24 11.16 -15.31
N GLY A 143 23.15 11.93 -15.17
CA GLY A 143 22.34 12.37 -16.32
C GLY A 143 21.27 11.39 -16.84
N TRP A 144 21.20 10.15 -16.33
CA TRP A 144 20.14 9.19 -16.73
C TRP A 144 18.78 9.44 -16.08
N LEU A 145 18.74 10.24 -15.01
CA LEU A 145 17.52 10.60 -14.29
C LEU A 145 17.09 12.02 -14.67
N ARG A 146 16.50 12.16 -15.86
CA ARG A 146 15.78 13.38 -16.24
C ARG A 146 14.54 13.46 -15.35
N GLU A 147 14.61 14.17 -14.21
CA GLU A 147 13.44 14.37 -13.34
C GLU A 147 12.38 15.20 -14.11
N ARG A 148 11.46 14.51 -14.79
CA ARG A 148 10.26 15.13 -15.34
C ARG A 148 9.38 15.56 -14.16
N PHE A 149 9.25 16.87 -13.98
CA PHE A 149 8.53 17.48 -12.88
C PHE A 149 7.05 17.07 -12.90
N THR A 150 6.57 16.38 -11.87
CA THR A 150 5.13 16.10 -11.65
C THR A 150 4.45 17.27 -10.92
N GLY A 151 4.86 18.50 -11.22
CA GLY A 151 4.13 19.67 -10.75
C GLY A 151 3.01 20.03 -11.70
N GLN A 152 2.53 21.27 -11.58
CA GLN A 152 1.48 21.78 -12.45
C GLN A 152 1.91 21.64 -13.92
N PRO A 153 1.02 21.16 -14.82
CA PRO A 153 1.18 21.22 -16.27
C PRO A 153 1.65 22.60 -16.72
N ASN A 154 2.47 22.66 -17.76
CA ASN A 154 2.78 23.94 -18.39
C ASN A 154 1.56 24.44 -19.17
N ASP A 155 1.48 25.76 -19.37
CA ASP A 155 0.49 26.33 -20.27
C ASP A 155 0.69 25.75 -21.68
N GLY A 156 -0.41 25.28 -22.28
CA GLY A 156 -0.39 24.59 -23.59
C GLY A 156 -0.26 23.06 -23.53
N ASP A 157 -0.01 22.46 -22.36
CA ASP A 157 -0.04 20.99 -22.24
C ASP A 157 -1.46 20.46 -22.52
N PRO A 158 -1.64 19.48 -23.43
CA PRO A 158 -2.96 18.95 -23.79
C PRO A 158 -3.61 18.15 -22.64
N ASP A 159 -4.95 18.24 -22.54
CA ASP A 159 -5.75 17.44 -21.60
C ASP A 159 -6.10 16.07 -22.21
N TYR A 160 -6.07 15.01 -21.41
CA TYR A 160 -6.42 13.65 -21.85
C TYR A 160 -7.56 13.02 -21.02
N PRO A 161 -8.80 13.54 -21.12
CA PRO A 161 -9.91 13.11 -20.25
C PRO A 161 -10.31 11.64 -20.48
N LYS A 162 -10.27 11.16 -21.73
CA LYS A 162 -10.56 9.74 -22.06
C LYS A 162 -9.56 8.79 -21.38
N ARG A 163 -8.26 9.13 -21.37
CA ARG A 163 -7.24 8.31 -20.69
C ARG A 163 -7.46 8.31 -19.18
N ARG A 164 -7.79 9.48 -18.61
CA ARG A 164 -8.10 9.62 -17.18
C ARG A 164 -9.26 8.74 -16.75
N PHE A 165 -10.35 8.75 -17.52
CA PHE A 165 -11.51 7.89 -17.28
C PHE A 165 -11.11 6.41 -17.26
N TRP A 166 -10.35 5.95 -18.26
CA TRP A 166 -9.89 4.56 -18.33
C TRP A 166 -8.93 4.18 -17.21
N PHE A 167 -8.00 5.06 -16.81
CA PHE A 167 -7.11 4.81 -15.67
C PHE A 167 -7.87 4.62 -14.36
N ARG A 168 -8.91 5.43 -14.12
CA ARG A 168 -9.78 5.27 -12.94
C ARG A 168 -10.55 3.96 -13.00
N ARG A 169 -11.13 3.62 -14.16
CA ARG A 169 -11.91 2.39 -14.33
C ARG A 169 -11.07 1.13 -14.20
N ALA A 170 -9.89 1.10 -14.82
CA ALA A 170 -8.95 -0.02 -14.71
C ALA A 170 -8.54 -0.24 -13.25
N GLN A 171 -8.34 0.83 -12.48
CA GLN A 171 -8.04 0.73 -11.06
C GLN A 171 -9.23 0.23 -10.22
N GLU A 172 -10.45 0.73 -10.46
CA GLU A 172 -11.65 0.23 -9.78
C GLU A 172 -11.82 -1.28 -9.98
N ILE A 173 -11.61 -1.76 -11.21
CA ILE A 173 -11.62 -3.19 -11.53
C ILE A 173 -10.50 -3.91 -10.78
N GLY A 174 -9.27 -3.37 -10.79
CA GLY A 174 -8.14 -3.95 -10.05
C GLY A 174 -8.41 -4.09 -8.55
N SER A 175 -8.97 -3.06 -7.92
CA SER A 175 -9.31 -3.11 -6.49
C SER A 175 -10.42 -4.12 -6.18
N LEU A 176 -11.42 -4.28 -7.05
CA LEU A 176 -12.43 -5.34 -6.91
C LEU A 176 -11.80 -6.74 -7.00
N LEU A 177 -10.83 -6.93 -7.89
CA LEU A 177 -10.11 -8.20 -8.03
C LEU A 177 -9.25 -8.53 -6.81
N PHE A 178 -8.65 -7.51 -6.17
CA PHE A 178 -7.98 -7.70 -4.88
C PHE A 178 -8.95 -8.12 -3.77
N ILE A 179 -10.13 -7.50 -3.68
CA ILE A 179 -11.17 -7.93 -2.73
C ILE A 179 -11.59 -9.38 -3.01
N ALA A 180 -11.77 -9.74 -4.28
CA ALA A 180 -12.07 -11.11 -4.70
C ALA A 180 -10.95 -12.11 -4.37
N ALA A 181 -9.70 -11.67 -4.21
CA ALA A 181 -8.59 -12.52 -3.73
C ALA A 181 -8.52 -12.59 -2.19
N ILE A 182 -8.86 -11.50 -1.49
CA ILE A 182 -8.85 -11.41 -0.02
C ILE A 182 -9.95 -12.27 0.58
N VAL A 183 -11.19 -12.17 0.09
CA VAL A 183 -12.34 -12.85 0.70
C VAL A 183 -12.16 -14.38 0.76
N PRO A 184 -11.80 -15.07 -0.34
CA PRO A 184 -11.56 -16.51 -0.27
C PRO A 184 -10.35 -16.85 0.59
N SER A 185 -9.33 -15.98 0.63
CA SER A 185 -8.20 -16.16 1.55
C SER A 185 -8.66 -16.12 3.00
N ILE A 186 -9.53 -15.19 3.41
CA ILE A 186 -10.06 -15.13 4.79
C ILE A 186 -10.89 -16.40 5.10
N VAL A 187 -11.84 -16.74 4.23
CA VAL A 187 -12.72 -17.90 4.40
C VAL A 187 -11.89 -19.18 4.52
N ALA A 188 -10.88 -19.36 3.65
CA ALA A 188 -10.00 -20.52 3.67
C ALA A 188 -9.25 -20.70 5.01
N HIS A 189 -8.97 -19.61 5.72
CA HIS A 189 -8.27 -19.71 6.99
C HIS A 189 -9.20 -19.90 8.19
N GLN A 190 -10.44 -19.39 8.16
CA GLN A 190 -11.39 -19.59 9.27
C GLN A 190 -11.66 -21.08 9.55
N HIS A 191 -11.60 -21.93 8.53
CA HIS A 191 -11.77 -23.37 8.65
C HIS A 191 -10.49 -24.14 9.07
N PHE A 192 -9.38 -23.45 9.42
CA PHE A 192 -8.11 -24.13 9.69
C PHE A 192 -8.19 -25.15 10.84
N GLY A 193 -8.98 -24.89 11.88
CA GLY A 193 -9.20 -25.86 12.96
C GLY A 193 -9.89 -27.15 12.49
N GLN A 194 -10.80 -27.06 11.52
CA GLN A 194 -11.51 -28.21 10.95
C GLN A 194 -10.64 -29.01 9.97
N LEU A 195 -9.54 -28.43 9.46
CA LEU A 195 -8.61 -29.12 8.56
C LEU A 195 -7.89 -30.30 9.21
N ILE A 196 -7.77 -30.28 10.53
CA ILE A 196 -7.12 -31.36 11.28
C ILE A 196 -8.02 -32.61 11.27
N SER A 197 -9.34 -32.43 11.16
CA SER A 197 -10.33 -33.50 11.18
C SER A 197 -10.86 -33.92 9.80
N ASP A 198 -10.78 -33.06 8.79
CA ASP A 198 -11.40 -33.30 7.47
C ASP A 198 -10.45 -33.00 6.30
N GLN A 199 -10.12 -34.06 5.54
CA GLN A 199 -9.25 -34.00 4.36
C GLN A 199 -9.87 -33.19 3.20
N SER A 200 -11.20 -33.22 3.05
CA SER A 200 -11.88 -32.57 1.93
C SER A 200 -11.83 -31.03 2.06
N SER A 201 -11.98 -30.53 3.28
CA SER A 201 -11.75 -29.13 3.64
C SER A 201 -10.30 -28.71 3.39
N ALA A 202 -9.32 -29.59 3.65
CA ALA A 202 -7.89 -29.29 3.47
C ALA A 202 -7.53 -29.00 2.01
N ALA A 203 -8.05 -29.80 1.08
CA ALA A 203 -7.85 -29.58 -0.35
C ALA A 203 -8.47 -28.25 -0.83
N SER A 204 -9.63 -27.88 -0.30
CA SER A 204 -10.30 -26.62 -0.66
C SER A 204 -9.54 -25.40 -0.15
N VAL A 205 -9.10 -25.42 1.10
CA VAL A 205 -8.27 -24.35 1.69
C VAL A 205 -6.97 -24.17 0.92
N PHE A 206 -6.33 -25.27 0.53
CA PHE A 206 -5.13 -25.24 -0.29
C PHE A 206 -5.35 -24.52 -1.63
N ARG A 207 -6.40 -24.89 -2.37
CA ARG A 207 -6.73 -24.27 -3.67
C ARG A 207 -7.00 -22.77 -3.53
N LEU A 208 -7.76 -22.37 -2.51
CA LEU A 208 -8.08 -20.96 -2.26
C LEU A 208 -6.83 -20.13 -1.91
N ARG A 209 -5.93 -20.69 -1.09
CA ARG A 209 -4.65 -20.06 -0.74
C ARG A 209 -3.75 -19.84 -1.95
N TYR A 210 -3.65 -20.85 -2.81
CA TYR A 210 -2.91 -20.78 -4.07
C TYR A 210 -3.51 -19.77 -5.02
N ALA A 211 -4.83 -19.83 -5.24
CA ALA A 211 -5.53 -18.89 -6.11
C ALA A 211 -5.33 -17.44 -5.66
N GLY A 212 -5.54 -17.16 -4.36
CA GLY A 212 -5.36 -15.81 -3.80
C GLY A 212 -3.94 -15.28 -3.96
N THR A 213 -2.92 -16.10 -3.66
CA THR A 213 -1.51 -15.69 -3.77
C THR A 213 -1.08 -15.50 -5.24
N THR A 214 -1.51 -16.37 -6.14
CA THR A 214 -1.23 -16.26 -7.59
C THR A 214 -1.87 -15.02 -8.18
N VAL A 215 -3.14 -14.74 -7.84
CA VAL A 215 -3.84 -13.53 -8.29
C VAL A 215 -3.12 -12.28 -7.78
N ALA A 216 -2.73 -12.24 -6.49
CA ALA A 216 -2.00 -11.11 -5.93
C ALA A 216 -0.63 -10.90 -6.61
N LEU A 217 0.13 -11.96 -6.88
CA LEU A 217 1.40 -11.87 -7.61
C LEU A 217 1.19 -11.34 -9.04
N PHE A 218 0.24 -11.91 -9.77
CA PHE A 218 -0.09 -11.49 -11.13
C PHE A 218 -0.46 -10.00 -11.20
N PHE A 219 -1.31 -9.52 -10.29
CA PHE A 219 -1.64 -8.09 -10.23
C PHE A 219 -0.46 -7.22 -9.83
N THR A 220 0.40 -7.68 -8.92
CA THR A 220 1.63 -6.96 -8.56
C THR A 220 2.54 -6.78 -9.77
N LEU A 221 2.66 -7.80 -10.63
CA LEU A 221 3.41 -7.73 -11.89
C LEU A 221 2.74 -6.80 -12.91
N ILE A 222 1.41 -6.79 -13.00
CA ILE A 222 0.67 -5.81 -13.82
C ILE A 222 0.95 -4.37 -13.34
N ILE A 223 0.93 -4.12 -12.03
CA ILE A 223 1.24 -2.80 -11.46
C ILE A 223 2.67 -2.39 -11.81
N ALA A 224 3.64 -3.30 -11.70
CA ALA A 224 5.03 -3.05 -12.08
C ALA A 224 5.15 -2.73 -13.59
N GLY A 225 4.52 -3.54 -14.44
CA GLY A 225 4.49 -3.32 -15.89
C GLY A 225 3.81 -1.99 -16.28
N ALA A 226 2.68 -1.66 -15.65
CA ALA A 226 1.97 -0.40 -15.85
C ALA A 226 2.80 0.80 -15.37
N THR A 227 3.56 0.65 -14.28
CA THR A 227 4.48 1.68 -13.77
C THR A 227 5.63 1.93 -14.77
N MET A 228 6.22 0.85 -15.31
CA MET A 228 7.27 0.94 -16.32
C MET A 228 6.73 1.55 -17.63
N TRP A 229 5.55 1.12 -18.07
CA TRP A 229 4.86 1.69 -19.23
C TRP A 229 4.58 3.19 -19.04
N ALA A 230 4.09 3.58 -17.86
CA ALA A 230 3.84 4.99 -17.52
C ALA A 230 5.13 5.81 -17.62
N TYR A 231 6.23 5.31 -17.07
CA TYR A 231 7.54 5.97 -17.16
C TYR A 231 7.99 6.19 -18.61
N MET A 232 7.80 5.19 -19.48
CA MET A 232 8.23 5.27 -20.88
C MET A 232 7.31 6.10 -21.77
N LYS A 233 5.98 6.03 -21.56
CA LYS A 233 4.99 6.55 -22.51
C LYS A 233 4.27 7.81 -22.03
N LEU A 234 4.18 8.05 -20.72
CA LEU A 234 3.49 9.22 -20.20
C LEU A 234 4.45 10.38 -19.98
N PRO A 235 4.08 11.61 -20.37
CA PRO A 235 4.83 12.78 -20.00
C PRO A 235 4.71 13.01 -18.49
N ARG A 236 5.71 13.67 -17.89
CA ARG A 236 5.66 14.18 -16.51
C ARG A 236 5.60 13.13 -15.39
N VAL A 237 5.97 11.88 -15.65
CA VAL A 237 6.16 10.88 -14.58
C VAL A 237 7.48 11.14 -13.84
N ARG A 238 7.40 11.32 -12.52
CA ARG A 238 8.59 11.48 -11.65
C ARG A 238 9.31 10.16 -11.47
N THR A 239 10.63 10.15 -11.69
CA THR A 239 11.41 8.91 -11.54
C THR A 239 11.45 8.39 -10.11
N LYS A 240 11.48 9.28 -9.11
CA LYS A 240 11.36 8.88 -7.69
C LYS A 240 10.08 8.07 -7.43
N SER A 241 8.96 8.48 -8.01
CA SER A 241 7.68 7.77 -7.89
C SER A 241 7.74 6.38 -8.51
N VAL A 242 8.39 6.25 -9.66
CA VAL A 242 8.61 4.96 -10.36
C VAL A 242 9.52 4.05 -9.54
N VAL A 243 10.66 4.55 -9.06
CA VAL A 243 11.61 3.76 -8.25
C VAL A 243 10.94 3.26 -6.98
N VAL A 244 10.22 4.12 -6.24
CA VAL A 244 9.51 3.71 -5.02
C VAL A 244 8.46 2.64 -5.34
N LEU A 245 7.62 2.86 -6.35
CA LEU A 245 6.54 1.93 -6.68
C LEU A 245 7.07 0.58 -7.17
N LEU A 246 8.09 0.56 -8.03
CA LEU A 246 8.75 -0.66 -8.48
C LEU A 246 9.47 -1.38 -7.34
N SER A 247 10.14 -0.66 -6.44
CA SER A 247 10.80 -1.27 -5.27
C SER A 247 9.79 -1.96 -4.36
N VAL A 248 8.65 -1.32 -4.08
CA VAL A 248 7.57 -1.96 -3.30
C VAL A 248 7.01 -3.17 -4.05
N CYS A 249 6.82 -3.09 -5.39
CA CYS A 249 6.34 -4.23 -6.19
C CYS A 249 7.30 -5.41 -6.08
N THR A 250 8.61 -5.17 -6.22
CA THR A 250 9.63 -6.21 -6.09
C THR A 250 9.59 -6.87 -4.71
N LEU A 251 9.52 -6.08 -3.63
CA LEU A 251 9.45 -6.61 -2.26
C LEU A 251 8.18 -7.45 -2.04
N VAL A 252 7.02 -6.99 -2.51
CA VAL A 252 5.75 -7.73 -2.43
C VAL A 252 5.78 -9.00 -3.28
N SER A 253 6.38 -8.95 -4.47
CA SER A 253 6.54 -10.14 -5.32
C SER A 253 7.43 -11.21 -4.68
N ILE A 254 8.50 -10.83 -3.97
CA ILE A 254 9.34 -11.79 -3.22
C ILE A 254 8.48 -12.58 -2.22
N ILE A 255 7.62 -11.89 -1.46
CA ILE A 255 6.73 -12.52 -0.47
C ILE A 255 5.78 -13.51 -1.17
N ALA A 256 5.14 -13.09 -2.26
CA ALA A 256 4.18 -13.93 -2.97
C ALA A 256 4.85 -15.16 -3.61
N ILE A 257 6.05 -15.01 -4.20
CA ILE A 257 6.83 -16.13 -4.74
C ILE A 257 7.23 -17.10 -3.64
N TYR A 258 7.76 -16.61 -2.51
CA TYR A 258 8.10 -17.45 -1.37
C TYR A 258 6.88 -18.24 -0.86
N ARG A 259 5.72 -17.60 -0.74
CA ARG A 259 4.49 -18.28 -0.33
C ARG A 259 4.12 -19.39 -1.31
N LEU A 260 4.09 -19.11 -2.61
CA LEU A 260 3.79 -20.12 -3.63
C LEU A 260 4.78 -21.28 -3.60
N SER A 261 6.06 -21.01 -3.31
CA SER A 261 7.10 -22.04 -3.22
C SER A 261 7.04 -22.88 -1.95
N VAL A 262 6.35 -22.46 -0.89
CA VAL A 262 6.25 -23.26 0.34
C VAL A 262 4.87 -23.85 0.57
N MET A 263 3.84 -23.36 -0.11
CA MET A 263 2.45 -23.79 0.08
C MET A 263 2.17 -25.22 -0.35
N TYR A 264 3.01 -25.85 -1.19
CA TYR A 264 2.80 -27.23 -1.66
C TYR A 264 3.12 -28.26 -0.58
N ASN A 265 3.81 -27.82 0.48
CA ASN A 265 4.26 -28.68 1.55
C ASN A 265 3.09 -29.13 2.44
N THR A 266 3.06 -30.42 2.74
CA THR A 266 2.14 -31.04 3.69
C THR A 266 2.90 -31.60 4.88
N THR A 267 2.21 -31.73 6.02
CA THR A 267 2.76 -32.36 7.22
C THR A 267 1.70 -33.25 7.90
N ASN A 268 2.16 -34.28 8.59
CA ASN A 268 1.32 -35.17 9.40
C ASN A 268 1.10 -34.67 10.83
N SER A 269 1.95 -33.75 11.29
CA SER A 269 1.87 -33.18 12.64
C SER A 269 2.33 -31.73 12.65
N LEU A 270 1.67 -30.91 13.46
CA LEU A 270 1.97 -29.50 13.65
C LEU A 270 3.38 -29.30 14.21
N PHE A 271 3.87 -30.23 15.02
CA PHE A 271 5.20 -30.15 15.65
C PHE A 271 6.23 -31.06 14.98
N SER A 272 5.91 -31.66 13.82
CA SER A 272 6.90 -32.42 13.05
C SER A 272 8.06 -31.51 12.67
N VAL A 273 9.29 -31.98 12.80
CA VAL A 273 10.50 -31.32 12.27
C VAL A 273 10.97 -32.01 10.98
N GLY A 274 10.17 -32.96 10.48
CA GLY A 274 10.46 -33.69 9.25
C GLY A 274 10.50 -32.78 8.01
N HIS A 275 10.90 -33.37 6.89
CA HIS A 275 10.84 -32.71 5.59
C HIS A 275 9.41 -32.16 5.34
N ASN A 276 9.30 -30.99 4.71
CA ASN A 276 8.04 -30.28 4.41
C ASN A 276 7.26 -29.68 5.60
N SER A 277 7.71 -29.88 6.86
CA SER A 277 7.06 -29.28 8.03
C SER A 277 7.25 -27.76 8.18
N LEU A 278 8.20 -27.18 7.44
CA LEU A 278 8.65 -25.78 7.59
C LEU A 278 9.08 -25.39 9.02
N ASN A 279 9.33 -26.38 9.88
CA ASN A 279 9.72 -26.20 11.27
C ASN A 279 11.24 -26.30 11.49
N SER A 280 12.00 -26.72 10.48
CA SER A 280 13.46 -26.72 10.55
C SER A 280 14.01 -25.30 10.67
N ALA A 281 15.16 -25.13 11.33
CA ALA A 281 15.79 -23.82 11.52
C ALA A 281 16.01 -23.06 10.19
N GLY A 282 16.40 -23.79 9.13
CA GLY A 282 16.55 -23.23 7.79
C GLY A 282 15.23 -22.73 7.19
N ALA A 283 14.15 -23.49 7.32
CA ALA A 283 12.84 -23.07 6.82
C ALA A 283 12.31 -21.82 7.56
N LYS A 284 12.59 -21.73 8.87
CA LYS A 284 12.29 -20.55 9.68
C LYS A 284 13.10 -19.33 9.26
N ALA A 285 14.40 -19.51 9.04
CA ALA A 285 15.25 -18.44 8.51
C ALA A 285 14.71 -17.94 7.16
N CYS A 286 14.35 -18.84 6.24
CA CYS A 286 13.73 -18.49 4.95
C CYS A 286 12.41 -17.72 5.13
N PHE A 287 11.56 -18.10 6.09
CA PHE A 287 10.33 -17.36 6.39
C PHE A 287 10.63 -15.91 6.79
N TYR A 288 11.53 -15.70 7.76
CA TYR A 288 11.87 -14.35 8.19
C TYR A 288 12.53 -13.54 7.06
N VAL A 289 13.43 -14.13 6.29
CA VAL A 289 14.19 -13.44 5.23
C VAL A 289 13.35 -13.13 4.00
N PHE A 290 12.51 -14.05 3.53
CA PHE A 290 11.77 -13.89 2.26
C PHE A 290 10.33 -13.45 2.45
N HIS A 291 9.75 -13.61 3.65
CA HIS A 291 8.41 -13.14 3.94
C HIS A 291 8.41 -11.89 4.82
N VAL A 292 9.10 -11.92 5.97
CA VAL A 292 8.97 -10.86 6.98
C VAL A 292 9.79 -9.62 6.65
N VAL A 293 11.07 -9.80 6.28
CA VAL A 293 11.95 -8.67 5.95
C VAL A 293 11.43 -7.85 4.76
N PRO A 294 11.01 -8.43 3.62
CA PRO A 294 10.53 -7.64 2.49
C PRO A 294 9.23 -6.91 2.82
N GLU A 295 8.37 -7.52 3.66
CA GLU A 295 7.13 -6.90 4.12
C GLU A 295 7.41 -5.69 5.02
N TRP A 296 8.33 -5.81 5.96
CA TRP A 296 8.76 -4.71 6.81
C TRP A 296 9.44 -3.60 6.00
N LEU A 297 10.33 -3.94 5.05
CA LEU A 297 10.99 -2.99 4.16
C LEU A 297 9.99 -2.25 3.26
N ALA A 298 8.98 -2.95 2.71
CA ALA A 298 7.94 -2.32 1.91
C ALA A 298 7.14 -1.30 2.75
N THR A 299 6.80 -1.68 3.98
CA THR A 299 6.11 -0.81 4.95
C THR A 299 6.96 0.43 5.30
N LEU A 300 8.24 0.23 5.62
CA LEU A 300 9.19 1.31 5.90
C LEU A 300 9.35 2.23 4.69
N LEU A 301 9.46 1.69 3.48
CA LEU A 301 9.62 2.47 2.25
C LEU A 301 8.39 3.36 1.98
N LEU A 302 7.19 2.81 2.18
CA LEU A 302 5.94 3.57 2.05
C LEU A 302 5.82 4.70 3.08
N PHE A 303 6.21 4.48 4.33
CA PHE A 303 6.14 5.52 5.37
C PHE A 303 7.29 6.53 5.33
N SER A 304 8.50 6.10 4.95
CA SER A 304 9.66 6.99 4.79
C SER A 304 9.51 7.92 3.59
N THR A 305 8.75 7.50 2.57
CA THR A 305 8.44 8.33 1.40
C THR A 305 7.23 9.23 1.68
N ASN A 306 7.32 10.52 1.36
CA ASN A 306 6.13 11.39 1.35
C ASN A 306 5.25 11.06 0.13
N ILE A 307 4.44 10.00 0.22
CA ILE A 307 3.62 9.50 -0.90
C ILE A 307 2.72 10.60 -1.46
N ARG A 308 2.19 11.47 -0.61
CA ARG A 308 1.37 12.60 -1.07
C ARG A 308 2.14 13.56 -1.96
N GLN A 309 3.35 13.94 -1.56
CA GLN A 309 4.19 14.82 -2.36
C GLN A 309 4.70 14.12 -3.62
N VAL A 310 5.16 12.87 -3.50
CA VAL A 310 5.82 12.12 -4.57
C VAL A 310 4.83 11.72 -5.66
N PHE A 311 3.65 11.22 -5.30
CA PHE A 311 2.64 10.73 -6.24
C PHE A 311 1.50 11.72 -6.48
N GLY A 312 1.41 12.79 -5.70
CA GLY A 312 0.36 13.76 -5.84
C GLY A 312 -1.01 13.19 -5.46
N THR A 313 -1.09 12.39 -4.40
CA THR A 313 -2.36 11.74 -4.01
C THR A 313 -3.37 12.72 -3.43
N GLY A 314 -2.93 13.87 -2.90
CA GLY A 314 -3.74 14.65 -1.96
C GLY A 314 -4.00 13.86 -0.65
N PRO A 315 -4.82 14.38 0.28
CA PRO A 315 -5.08 13.75 1.57
C PRO A 315 -5.94 12.49 1.48
N PHE A 316 -6.76 12.37 0.44
CA PHE A 316 -7.65 11.23 0.27
C PHE A 316 -7.23 10.30 -0.87
N GLY A 317 -6.35 10.70 -1.79
CA GLY A 317 -6.20 10.01 -3.07
C GLY A 317 -7.16 10.55 -4.13
N ASP A 318 -7.18 9.93 -5.31
CA ASP A 318 -8.21 10.19 -6.33
C ASP A 318 -9.35 9.16 -6.18
N TRP A 319 -10.43 9.49 -5.48
CA TRP A 319 -11.62 8.62 -5.33
C TRP A 319 -12.75 8.94 -6.31
N ARG A 320 -12.55 9.92 -7.19
CA ARG A 320 -13.62 10.40 -8.07
C ARG A 320 -13.88 9.42 -9.20
N LYS A 321 -15.15 9.15 -9.51
CA LYS A 321 -15.52 8.30 -10.64
C LYS A 321 -15.41 9.04 -11.98
N ALA A 322 -15.70 10.33 -11.99
CA ALA A 322 -15.73 11.18 -13.17
C ALA A 322 -15.06 12.54 -12.89
N ASP A 323 -14.70 13.24 -13.96
CA ASP A 323 -14.31 14.65 -13.89
C ASP A 323 -15.54 15.52 -13.67
N GLU A 324 -15.31 16.73 -13.14
CA GLU A 324 -16.39 17.68 -12.91
C GLU A 324 -16.94 18.18 -14.24
N THR A 325 -18.27 18.21 -14.33
CA THR A 325 -18.95 18.83 -15.48
C THR A 325 -18.70 20.34 -15.48
N GLU A 326 -18.83 20.99 -16.63
CA GLU A 326 -18.66 22.44 -16.74
C GLU A 326 -19.60 23.23 -15.81
N LYS A 327 -20.84 22.74 -15.65
CA LYS A 327 -21.81 23.32 -14.71
C LYS A 327 -21.34 23.23 -13.26
N GLU A 328 -20.82 22.07 -12.84
CA GLU A 328 -20.25 21.87 -11.50
C GLU A 328 -19.01 22.73 -11.27
N ARG A 329 -18.15 22.82 -12.29
CA ARG A 329 -16.96 23.66 -12.28
C ARG A 329 -17.34 25.13 -12.10
N ASN A 330 -18.28 25.64 -12.90
CA ASN A 330 -18.75 27.03 -12.80
C ASN A 330 -19.37 27.30 -11.43
N LYS A 331 -20.21 26.37 -10.92
CA LYS A 331 -20.78 26.46 -9.57
C LYS A 331 -19.70 26.48 -8.47
N ARG A 332 -18.62 25.72 -8.62
CA ARG A 332 -17.48 25.73 -7.69
C ARG A 332 -16.73 27.04 -7.75
N LEU A 333 -16.43 27.55 -8.95
CA LEU A 333 -15.76 28.83 -9.15
C LEU A 333 -16.59 29.99 -8.58
N GLU A 334 -17.92 29.98 -8.76
CA GLU A 334 -18.82 30.95 -8.14
C GLU A 334 -18.78 30.87 -6.61
N ARG A 335 -18.80 29.67 -6.03
CA ARG A 335 -18.67 29.49 -4.58
C ARG A 335 -17.33 30.00 -4.06
N GLN A 336 -16.25 29.75 -4.78
CA GLN A 336 -14.92 30.25 -4.43
C GLN A 336 -14.85 31.78 -4.53
N LYS A 337 -15.39 32.38 -5.59
CA LYS A 337 -15.51 33.84 -5.74
C LYS A 337 -16.33 34.47 -4.61
N LYS A 338 -17.48 33.87 -4.26
CA LYS A 338 -18.31 34.33 -3.12
C LYS A 338 -17.56 34.22 -1.78
N ALA A 339 -16.84 33.13 -1.55
CA ALA A 339 -16.03 32.94 -0.34
C ALA A 339 -14.85 33.92 -0.27
N ALA A 340 -14.19 34.19 -1.40
CA ALA A 340 -13.11 35.18 -1.48
C ALA A 340 -13.62 36.59 -1.18
N ARG A 341 -14.73 37.01 -1.81
CA ARG A 341 -15.39 38.30 -1.51
C ARG A 341 -15.79 38.44 -0.04
N LYS A 342 -16.31 37.36 0.57
CA LYS A 342 -16.65 37.35 2.00
C LYS A 342 -15.42 37.51 2.89
N LYS A 343 -14.30 36.85 2.56
CA LYS A 343 -13.03 36.99 3.29
C LYS A 343 -12.42 38.39 3.13
N GLU A 344 -12.44 38.92 1.91
CA GLU A 344 -11.96 40.27 1.62
C GLU A 344 -12.75 41.33 2.40
N LYS A 345 -14.09 41.24 2.39
CA LYS A 345 -14.93 42.11 3.20
C LYS A 345 -14.61 42.00 4.70
N ALA A 346 -14.47 40.78 5.22
CA ALA A 346 -14.11 40.58 6.63
C ALA A 346 -12.74 41.18 6.98
N MET A 347 -11.74 41.07 6.10
CA MET A 347 -10.43 41.70 6.29
C MET A 347 -10.49 43.23 6.23
N LEU A 348 -11.35 43.81 5.40
CA LEU A 348 -11.57 45.26 5.34
C LEU A 348 -12.28 45.75 6.61
N ASP A 349 -13.31 45.05 7.06
CA ASP A 349 -14.04 45.37 8.29
C ASP A 349 -13.12 45.28 9.53
N GLU A 350 -12.21 44.30 9.58
CA GLU A 350 -11.21 44.17 10.64
C GLU A 350 -10.19 45.33 10.62
N LYS A 351 -9.68 45.70 9.44
CA LYS A 351 -8.78 46.86 9.29
C LYS A 351 -9.46 48.17 9.68
N ALA A 352 -10.73 48.34 9.34
CA ALA A 352 -11.48 49.55 9.69
C ALA A 352 -11.64 49.71 11.21
N LYS A 353 -11.82 48.61 11.95
CA LYS A 353 -11.87 48.64 13.43
C LYS A 353 -10.54 49.07 14.04
N VAL A 354 -9.42 48.56 13.52
CA VAL A 354 -8.07 48.90 14.00
C VAL A 354 -7.71 50.38 13.77
N ILE A 355 -8.32 51.05 12.78
CA ILE A 355 -8.07 52.47 12.50
C ILE A 355 -8.89 53.39 13.44
N LEU A 356 -9.97 52.88 14.03
CA LEU A 356 -10.86 53.65 14.91
C LEU A 356 -10.49 53.55 16.40
N GLU A 357 -9.64 52.59 16.76
CA GLU A 357 -8.97 52.47 18.07
C GLU A 357 -7.68 53.29 18.08
#